data_AF-A0A1V9X9J3-F1
#
_entry.id   AF-A0A1V9X9J3-F1
#
_cell.length_a   1.000
_cell.length_b   1.000
_cell.length_c   1.000
_cell.angle_alpha   90.00
_cell.angle_beta   90.00
_cell.angle_gamma   90.00
#
_symmetry.space_group_name_H-M   'P 1'
#
loop_
_entity.id
_entity.type
_entity.pdbx_description
1 polymer ?
#
loop_
_entity_poly.entity_id
_entity_poly.type
_entity_poly.pdbx_seq_one_letter_code
_entity_poly.pdbx_strand_id
1 'polypeptide(L)'
;MDRNLHSLLEKIPHHLQEPLQGLLNMDAKRRPNSQNFSIIKYFMDPGVHALQYLDVIQMKDSTHKTHYYHNLKQTLPAIPKKLWWQHILPSLQAELQSPEVLAAALQPLLFMIGDSSSDEYQTIILPVFRSVFGMPKSVQATVTLLENIEVLMAKSPKADIRSDVLPMVYNSFESTAPQIQCASMRAAAHVAEFLDENAVRKMVLPRTRSVFETNSGQKVNE
;
A
#
# COMPACT_ATOMS: atom_id res chain seq x y z
N MET A 1 16.62 37.08 33.00
CA MET A 1 16.89 36.16 31.86
C MET A 1 15.61 35.45 31.40
N ASP A 2 14.62 35.28 32.28
CA ASP A 2 13.42 34.45 32.04
C ASP A 2 12.47 34.95 30.95
N ARG A 3 12.32 36.28 30.78
CA ARG A 3 11.49 36.85 29.70
C ARG A 3 12.02 36.53 28.29
N ASN A 4 13.34 36.49 28.11
CA ASN A 4 13.93 36.10 26.81
C ASN A 4 13.78 34.61 26.56
N LEU A 5 13.89 33.78 27.61
CA LEU A 5 13.71 32.33 27.49
C LEU A 5 12.28 31.99 27.07
N HIS A 6 11.27 32.63 27.65
CA HIS A 6 9.87 32.44 27.26
C HIS A 6 9.60 32.84 25.80
N SER A 7 10.14 33.97 25.35
CA SER A 7 10.00 34.41 23.95
C SER A 7 10.69 33.48 22.93
N LEU A 8 11.72 32.74 23.35
CA LEU A 8 12.38 31.73 22.53
C LEU A 8 11.62 30.40 22.55
N LEU A 9 11.06 30.01 23.69
CA LEU A 9 10.27 28.79 23.84
C LEU A 9 8.97 28.84 23.02
N GLU A 10 8.34 30.01 22.90
CA GLU A 10 7.16 30.20 22.04
C GLU A 10 7.44 29.94 20.55
N LYS A 11 8.70 30.05 20.11
CA LYS A 11 9.11 29.75 18.73
C LYS A 11 9.45 28.27 18.49
N ILE A 12 9.41 27.45 19.54
CA ILE A 12 9.84 26.06 19.51
C ILE A 12 8.60 25.16 19.57
N PRO A 13 8.55 24.03 18.82
CA PRO A 13 7.46 23.07 18.90
C PRO A 13 7.20 22.62 20.35
N HIS A 14 5.93 22.58 20.74
CA HIS A 14 5.51 22.30 22.12
C HIS A 14 6.13 21.04 22.74
N HIS A 15 6.31 19.97 21.95
CA HIS A 15 6.95 18.73 22.39
C HIS A 15 8.45 18.83 22.71
N LEU A 16 9.12 19.91 22.29
CA LEU A 16 10.55 20.16 22.56
C LEU A 16 10.78 21.18 23.67
N GLN A 17 9.77 21.96 24.05
CA GLN A 17 9.94 23.05 25.01
C GLN A 17 10.41 22.55 26.38
N GLU A 18 9.72 21.56 26.95
CA GLU A 18 10.04 20.99 28.27
C GLU A 18 11.40 20.25 28.27
N PRO A 19 11.73 19.40 27.29
CA PRO A 19 13.05 18.78 27.22
C PRO A 19 14.21 19.76 27.03
N LEU A 20 14.01 20.83 26.23
CA LEU A 20 15.03 21.86 26.03
C LEU A 20 15.25 22.69 27.30
N GLN A 21 14.20 22.99 28.07
CA GLN A 21 14.35 23.60 29.39
C GLN A 21 15.18 22.71 30.34
N GLY A 22 14.97 21.39 30.29
CA GLY A 22 15.77 20.42 31.02
C GLY A 22 17.27 20.45 30.63
N LEU A 23 17.58 20.60 29.34
CA LEU A 23 18.96 20.73 28.86
C LEU A 23 19.64 22.04 29.30
N LEU A 24 18.86 23.11 29.44
CA LEU A 24 19.32 24.43 29.88
C LEU A 24 19.41 24.56 31.40
N ASN A 25 19.17 23.49 32.16
CA ASN A 25 19.23 23.52 33.62
C ASN A 25 20.66 23.85 34.12
N MET A 26 20.73 24.70 35.16
CA MET A 26 22.00 25.10 35.78
C MET A 26 22.70 23.92 36.47
N ASP A 27 21.92 22.98 37.03
CA ASP A 27 22.45 21.76 37.61
C ASP A 27 22.72 20.71 36.54
N ALA A 28 24.00 20.37 36.34
CA ALA A 28 24.44 19.39 35.35
C ALA A 28 23.81 17.99 35.55
N LYS A 29 23.46 17.62 36.79
CA LYS A 29 22.85 16.31 37.11
C LYS A 29 21.39 16.21 36.68
N ARG A 30 20.72 17.35 36.48
CA ARG A 30 19.31 17.42 36.07
C ARG A 30 19.13 17.51 34.55
N ARG A 31 20.23 17.63 33.79
CA ARG A 31 20.19 17.64 32.33
C ARG A 31 19.87 16.23 31.81
N PRO A 32 18.92 16.06 30.89
CA PRO A 32 18.66 14.77 30.27
C PRO A 32 19.90 14.29 29.51
N ASN A 33 20.19 12.99 29.61
CA ASN A 33 21.22 12.37 28.79
C ASN A 33 20.77 12.29 27.31
N SER A 34 21.71 12.07 26.40
CA SER A 34 21.41 12.02 24.96
C SER A 34 20.41 10.91 24.59
N GLN A 35 20.43 9.78 25.31
CA GLN A 35 19.52 8.66 25.10
C GLN A 35 18.07 9.05 25.44
N ASN A 36 17.85 9.67 26.60
CA ASN A 36 16.55 10.12 27.06
C ASN A 36 16.03 11.26 26.16
N PHE A 37 16.93 12.10 25.63
CA PHE A 37 16.56 13.12 24.66
C PHE A 37 16.13 12.53 23.32
N SER A 38 16.77 11.46 22.84
CA SER A 38 16.36 10.82 21.57
C SER A 38 14.99 10.13 21.61
N ILE A 39 14.45 9.84 22.80
CA ILE A 39 13.16 9.13 22.99
C ILE A 39 11.96 10.12 23.11
N ILE A 40 12.20 11.42 23.06
CA ILE A 40 11.14 12.43 23.15
C ILE A 40 10.13 12.24 22.02
N LYS A 41 8.84 12.41 22.33
CA LYS A 41 7.71 12.29 21.37
C LYS A 41 7.90 13.08 20.08
N TYR A 42 8.61 14.21 20.13
CA TYR A 42 8.96 15.00 18.96
C TYR A 42 9.74 14.20 17.89
N PHE A 43 10.62 13.29 18.32
CA PHE A 43 11.41 12.44 17.43
C PHE A 43 10.71 11.11 17.10
N MET A 44 9.53 10.86 17.68
CA MET A 44 8.72 9.67 17.45
C MET A 44 7.81 9.84 16.22
N ASP A 45 8.39 10.20 15.07
CA ASP A 45 7.62 10.32 13.83
C ASP A 45 7.34 8.93 13.22
N PRO A 46 6.06 8.56 12.99
CA PRO A 46 5.71 7.26 12.43
C PRO A 46 6.35 6.98 11.06
N GLY A 47 6.50 8.02 10.22
CA GLY A 47 7.13 7.92 8.90
C GLY A 47 8.63 7.59 9.01
N VAL A 48 9.34 8.27 9.91
CA VAL A 48 10.76 7.97 10.20
C VAL A 48 10.92 6.55 10.73
N HIS A 49 10.06 6.10 11.65
CA HIS A 49 10.11 4.74 12.19
C HIS A 49 9.83 3.68 11.12
N ALA A 50 8.87 3.95 10.23
CA ALA A 50 8.61 3.06 9.09
C ALA A 50 9.84 2.96 8.19
N LEU A 51 10.46 4.08 7.83
CA LEU A 51 11.67 4.08 6.98
C LEU A 51 12.85 3.37 7.63
N GLN A 52 13.09 3.58 8.94
CA GLN A 52 14.13 2.85 9.68
C GLN A 52 13.87 1.34 9.74
N TYR A 53 12.60 0.94 9.88
CA TYR A 53 12.25 -0.47 9.84
C TYR A 53 12.43 -1.05 8.42
N LEU A 54 12.17 -0.24 7.38
CA LEU A 54 12.39 -0.62 6.00
C LEU A 54 13.87 -0.94 5.72
N ASP A 55 14.81 -0.22 6.34
CA ASP A 55 16.26 -0.47 6.18
C ASP A 55 16.66 -1.89 6.62
N VAL A 56 15.97 -2.45 7.62
CA VAL A 56 16.25 -3.79 8.15
C VAL A 56 15.24 -4.84 7.70
N ILE A 57 14.31 -4.50 6.80
CA ILE A 57 13.19 -5.36 6.41
C ILE A 57 13.67 -6.67 5.78
N GLN A 58 14.78 -6.63 5.06
CA GLN A 58 15.36 -7.80 4.39
C GLN A 58 15.83 -8.88 5.37
N MET A 59 16.12 -8.50 6.63
CA MET A 59 16.52 -9.41 7.69
C MET A 59 15.33 -10.03 8.45
N LYS A 60 14.09 -9.63 8.14
CA LYS A 60 12.87 -10.12 8.79
C LYS A 60 12.27 -11.30 8.03
N ASP A 61 11.51 -12.13 8.74
CA ASP A 61 10.72 -13.22 8.17
C ASP A 61 9.45 -12.71 7.45
N SER A 62 8.86 -13.58 6.64
CA SER A 62 7.69 -13.24 5.80
C SER A 62 6.46 -12.82 6.60
N THR A 63 6.30 -13.27 7.86
CA THR A 63 5.18 -12.87 8.73
C THR A 63 5.32 -11.42 9.17
N HIS A 64 6.50 -11.05 9.70
CA HIS A 64 6.78 -9.65 10.07
C HIS A 64 6.73 -8.73 8.86
N LYS A 65 7.26 -9.15 7.71
CA LYS A 65 7.17 -8.38 6.46
C LYS A 65 5.72 -8.13 6.05
N THR A 66 4.87 -9.16 6.09
CA THR A 66 3.44 -9.05 5.76
C THR A 66 2.73 -8.04 6.65
N HIS A 67 2.95 -8.12 7.97
CA HIS A 67 2.35 -7.18 8.93
C HIS A 67 2.86 -5.75 8.71
N TYR A 68 4.17 -5.60 8.47
CA TYR A 68 4.78 -4.30 8.21
C TYR A 68 4.21 -3.63 6.95
N TYR A 69 4.08 -4.35 5.83
CA TYR A 69 3.54 -3.76 4.59
C TYR A 69 2.07 -3.36 4.69
N HIS A 70 1.28 -4.09 5.49
CA HIS A 70 -0.09 -3.70 5.79
C HIS A 70 -0.13 -2.35 6.54
N ASN A 71 0.72 -2.20 7.56
CA ASN A 71 0.82 -0.96 8.33
C ASN A 71 1.45 0.18 7.50
N LEU A 72 2.40 -0.14 6.62
CA LEU A 72 3.06 0.84 5.76
C LEU A 72 2.05 1.61 4.90
N LYS A 73 1.00 0.94 4.39
CA LYS A 73 -0.09 1.61 3.67
C LYS A 73 -0.71 2.76 4.47
N GLN A 74 -0.88 2.59 5.78
CA GLN A 74 -1.48 3.60 6.67
C GLN A 74 -0.50 4.74 6.99
N THR A 75 0.80 4.45 7.04
CA THR A 75 1.84 5.43 7.33
C THR A 75 2.31 6.20 6.10
N LEU A 76 2.09 5.67 4.89
CA LEU A 76 2.49 6.31 3.63
C LEU A 76 2.08 7.80 3.50
N PRO A 77 0.85 8.22 3.85
CA PRO A 77 0.45 9.63 3.78
C PRO A 77 1.31 10.59 4.61
N ALA A 78 1.93 10.10 5.69
CA ALA A 78 2.82 10.90 6.54
C ALA A 78 4.24 11.03 5.95
N ILE A 79 4.61 10.16 5.00
CA ILE A 79 5.93 10.15 4.40
C ILE A 79 5.94 11.05 3.16
N PRO A 80 6.94 11.93 3.00
CA PRO A 80 7.10 12.74 1.78
C PRO A 80 7.20 11.87 0.51
N LYS A 81 6.48 12.25 -0.57
CA LYS A 81 6.46 11.52 -1.85
C LYS A 81 7.85 11.21 -2.42
N LYS A 82 8.82 12.11 -2.22
CA LYS A 82 10.21 11.90 -2.67
C LYS A 82 10.83 10.62 -2.08
N LEU A 83 10.53 10.30 -0.82
CA LEU A 83 11.02 9.09 -0.16
C LEU A 83 10.28 7.83 -0.61
N TRP A 84 9.06 7.98 -1.16
CA TRP A 84 8.36 6.85 -1.77
C TRP A 84 9.16 6.32 -2.96
N TRP A 85 9.63 7.21 -3.83
CA TRP A 85 10.37 6.84 -5.03
C TRP A 85 11.82 6.44 -4.74
N GLN A 86 12.48 7.13 -3.81
CA GLN A 86 13.92 6.92 -3.56
C GLN A 86 14.20 5.76 -2.60
N HIS A 87 13.26 5.40 -1.73
CA HIS A 87 13.50 4.43 -0.66
C HIS A 87 12.47 3.30 -0.65
N ILE A 88 11.17 3.64 -0.61
CA ILE A 88 10.11 2.64 -0.46
C ILE A 88 9.98 1.75 -1.69
N LEU A 89 9.93 2.34 -2.89
CA LEU A 89 9.74 1.61 -4.14
C LEU A 89 10.90 0.63 -4.44
N PRO A 90 12.19 1.00 -4.30
CA PRO A 90 13.29 0.05 -4.45
C PRO A 90 13.20 -1.14 -3.48
N SER A 91 12.85 -0.91 -2.21
CA SER A 91 12.66 -2.00 -1.24
C SER A 91 11.46 -2.88 -1.58
N LEU A 92 10.36 -2.29 -2.07
CA LEU A 92 9.20 -3.04 -2.53
C LEU A 92 9.52 -3.89 -3.76
N GLN A 93 10.29 -3.38 -4.71
CA GLN A 93 10.65 -4.12 -5.92
C GLN A 93 11.30 -5.47 -5.60
N ALA A 94 12.15 -5.53 -4.57
CA ALA A 94 12.74 -6.78 -4.10
C ALA A 94 11.68 -7.76 -3.55
N GLU A 95 10.72 -7.26 -2.76
CA GLU A 95 9.66 -8.10 -2.17
C GLU A 95 8.57 -8.51 -3.16
N LEU A 96 8.34 -7.73 -4.22
CA LEU A 96 7.38 -8.07 -5.28
C LEU A 96 7.80 -9.33 -6.04
N GLN A 97 9.06 -9.77 -5.91
CA GLN A 97 9.54 -11.03 -6.46
C GLN A 97 9.21 -12.24 -5.56
N SER A 98 8.84 -12.01 -4.29
CA SER A 98 8.55 -13.06 -3.30
C SER A 98 7.05 -13.38 -3.25
N PRO A 99 6.61 -14.59 -3.67
CA PRO A 99 5.19 -14.94 -3.70
C PRO A 99 4.49 -14.90 -2.34
N GLU A 100 5.23 -15.14 -1.26
CA GLU A 100 4.70 -15.16 0.12
C GLU A 100 4.27 -13.77 0.59
N VAL A 101 5.07 -12.74 0.27
CA VAL A 101 4.89 -11.37 0.77
C VAL A 101 4.20 -10.48 -0.26
N LEU A 102 4.11 -10.93 -1.52
CA LEU A 102 3.57 -10.18 -2.66
C LEU A 102 2.22 -9.51 -2.35
N ALA A 103 1.26 -10.26 -1.79
CA ALA A 103 -0.08 -9.74 -1.51
C ALA A 103 -0.07 -8.54 -0.55
N ALA A 104 0.85 -8.56 0.42
CA ALA A 104 1.01 -7.49 1.40
C ALA A 104 1.77 -6.31 0.81
N ALA A 105 2.87 -6.57 0.08
CA ALA A 105 3.67 -5.55 -0.60
C ALA A 105 2.89 -4.80 -1.70
N LEU A 106 1.88 -5.45 -2.30
CA LEU A 106 0.98 -4.82 -3.26
C LEU A 106 0.12 -3.72 -2.66
N GLN A 107 -0.26 -3.80 -1.38
CA GLN A 107 -1.13 -2.81 -0.75
C GLN A 107 -0.52 -1.40 -0.69
N PRO A 108 0.72 -1.19 -0.19
CA PRO A 108 1.36 0.11 -0.24
C PRO A 108 1.66 0.54 -1.68
N LEU A 109 2.00 -0.39 -2.59
CA LEU A 109 2.22 -0.07 -4.00
C LEU A 109 0.96 0.51 -4.67
N LEU A 110 -0.19 -0.13 -4.49
CA LEU A 110 -1.47 0.33 -5.03
C LEU A 110 -1.89 1.69 -4.45
N PHE A 111 -1.57 1.93 -3.17
CA PHE A 111 -1.77 3.26 -2.57
C PHE A 111 -0.92 4.32 -3.27
N MET A 112 0.38 4.05 -3.48
CA MET A 112 1.28 4.95 -4.21
C MET A 112 0.81 5.20 -5.64
N ILE A 113 0.25 4.19 -6.32
CA ILE A 113 -0.33 4.35 -7.67
C ILE A 113 -1.55 5.27 -7.65
N GLY A 114 -2.42 5.13 -6.65
CA GLY A 114 -3.60 5.98 -6.51
C GLY A 114 -3.24 7.47 -6.34
N ASP A 115 -2.23 7.74 -5.51
CA ASP A 115 -1.83 9.10 -5.13
C ASP A 115 -0.76 9.72 -6.06
N SER A 116 -0.18 8.95 -6.99
CA SER A 116 0.78 9.45 -7.98
C SER A 116 0.11 10.11 -9.19
N SER A 117 0.84 10.96 -9.90
CA SER A 117 0.39 11.46 -11.20
C SER A 117 0.50 10.38 -12.28
N SER A 118 -0.24 10.52 -13.39
CA SER A 118 -0.17 9.56 -14.51
C SER A 118 1.24 9.47 -15.13
N ASP A 119 2.01 10.56 -15.09
CA ASP A 119 3.38 10.60 -15.58
C ASP A 119 4.34 9.82 -14.66
N GLU A 120 4.27 10.06 -13.34
CA GLU A 120 5.04 9.30 -12.35
C GLU A 120 4.70 7.80 -12.38
N TYR A 121 3.41 7.47 -12.56
CA TYR A 121 2.99 6.08 -12.71
C TYR A 121 3.68 5.41 -13.89
N GLN A 122 3.64 6.01 -15.08
CA GLN A 122 4.19 5.41 -16.30
C GLN A 122 5.72 5.33 -16.29
N THR A 123 6.39 6.36 -15.76
CA THR A 123 7.84 6.47 -15.78
C THR A 123 8.53 5.66 -14.68
N ILE A 124 7.94 5.63 -13.47
CA ILE A 124 8.58 5.07 -12.28
C ILE A 124 7.93 3.76 -11.85
N ILE A 125 6.60 3.71 -11.71
CA ILE A 125 5.92 2.57 -11.08
C ILE A 125 5.65 1.43 -12.07
N LEU A 126 5.17 1.76 -13.28
CA LEU A 126 4.76 0.79 -14.29
C LEU A 126 5.88 -0.21 -14.67
N PRO A 127 7.15 0.19 -14.85
CA PRO A 127 8.23 -0.75 -15.14
C PRO A 127 8.42 -1.81 -14.04
N VAL A 128 8.30 -1.41 -12.77
CA VAL A 128 8.38 -2.30 -11.62
C VAL A 128 7.12 -3.16 -11.52
N PHE A 129 5.96 -2.57 -11.79
CA PHE A 129 4.68 -3.26 -11.68
C PHE A 129 4.46 -4.31 -12.77
N ARG A 130 5.04 -4.12 -13.97
CA ARG A 130 4.97 -5.10 -15.07
C ARG A 130 5.47 -6.48 -14.67
N SER A 131 6.51 -6.57 -13.83
CA SER A 131 7.00 -7.88 -13.37
C SER A 131 5.94 -8.65 -12.59
N VAL A 132 5.05 -7.96 -11.87
CA VAL A 132 3.99 -8.60 -11.07
C VAL A 132 2.94 -9.30 -11.95
N PHE A 133 2.66 -8.75 -13.14
CA PHE A 133 1.68 -9.35 -14.06
C PHE A 133 2.16 -10.71 -14.60
N GLY A 134 3.45 -10.84 -14.92
CA GLY A 134 4.03 -12.06 -15.48
C GLY A 134 4.32 -13.19 -14.48
N MET A 135 4.33 -12.89 -13.18
CA MET A 135 4.68 -13.87 -12.15
C MET A 135 3.49 -14.70 -11.66
N PRO A 136 3.71 -15.95 -11.20
CA PRO A 136 2.67 -16.73 -10.52
C PRO A 136 2.24 -16.00 -9.24
N LYS A 137 0.93 -15.74 -9.13
CA LYS A 137 0.34 -14.97 -8.03
C LYS A 137 -0.40 -15.89 -7.08
N SER A 138 -0.31 -15.61 -5.79
CA SER A 138 -1.18 -16.23 -4.80
C SER A 138 -2.63 -15.77 -5.00
N VAL A 139 -3.57 -16.52 -4.41
CA VAL A 139 -4.99 -16.18 -4.42
C VAL A 139 -5.20 -14.76 -3.89
N GLN A 140 -4.59 -14.45 -2.73
CA GLN A 140 -4.72 -13.15 -2.09
C GLN A 140 -4.11 -12.02 -2.93
N ALA A 141 -2.96 -12.23 -3.58
CA ALA A 141 -2.36 -11.20 -4.44
C ALA A 141 -3.28 -10.87 -5.63
N THR A 142 -3.89 -11.89 -6.24
CA THR A 142 -4.84 -11.70 -7.33
C THR A 142 -6.08 -10.95 -6.88
N VAL A 143 -6.64 -11.32 -5.72
CA VAL A 143 -7.79 -10.61 -5.13
C VAL A 143 -7.47 -9.14 -4.87
N THR A 144 -6.33 -8.82 -4.24
CA THR A 144 -5.91 -7.44 -3.96
C THR A 144 -5.81 -6.61 -5.24
N LEU A 145 -5.28 -7.18 -6.34
CA LEU A 145 -5.20 -6.50 -7.64
C LEU A 145 -6.58 -6.25 -8.25
N LEU A 146 -7.47 -7.24 -8.22
CA LEU A 146 -8.83 -7.13 -8.75
C LEU A 146 -9.67 -6.11 -7.97
N GLU A 147 -9.52 -6.06 -6.64
CA GLU A 147 -10.23 -5.09 -5.79
C GLU A 147 -9.77 -3.64 -6.02
N ASN A 148 -8.54 -3.44 -6.49
CA ASN A 148 -7.99 -2.11 -6.80
C ASN A 148 -7.89 -1.85 -8.30
N ILE A 149 -8.66 -2.58 -9.11
CA ILE A 149 -8.56 -2.48 -10.57
C ILE A 149 -8.95 -1.10 -11.11
N GLU A 150 -9.87 -0.41 -10.44
CA GLU A 150 -10.29 0.95 -10.79
C GLU A 150 -9.10 1.91 -10.78
N VAL A 151 -8.25 1.84 -9.75
CA VAL A 151 -7.04 2.66 -9.63
C VAL A 151 -6.06 2.35 -10.76
N LEU A 152 -5.88 1.07 -11.09
CA LEU A 152 -5.01 0.64 -12.19
C LEU A 152 -5.54 1.16 -13.53
N MET A 153 -6.84 1.04 -13.78
CA MET A 153 -7.47 1.52 -15.01
C MET A 153 -7.41 3.03 -15.16
N ALA A 154 -7.61 3.78 -14.08
CA ALA A 154 -7.58 5.23 -14.10
C ALA A 154 -6.17 5.80 -14.41
N LYS A 155 -5.11 5.09 -14.00
CA LYS A 155 -3.71 5.53 -14.20
C LYS A 155 -3.05 4.95 -15.44
N SER A 156 -3.47 3.76 -15.87
CA SER A 156 -2.84 3.04 -16.97
C SER A 156 -3.30 3.52 -18.35
N PRO A 157 -2.39 3.64 -19.33
CA PRO A 157 -2.75 3.84 -20.73
C PRO A 157 -3.60 2.69 -21.28
N LYS A 158 -4.48 2.99 -22.24
CA LYS A 158 -5.35 1.98 -22.89
C LYS A 158 -4.58 0.82 -23.51
N ALA A 159 -3.35 1.06 -23.99
CA ALA A 159 -2.49 0.02 -24.54
C ALA A 159 -2.07 -1.00 -23.47
N ASP A 160 -1.58 -0.52 -22.32
CA ASP A 160 -1.13 -1.37 -21.22
C ASP A 160 -2.31 -2.06 -20.51
N ILE A 161 -3.49 -1.42 -20.45
CA ILE A 161 -4.71 -2.08 -19.96
C ILE A 161 -5.00 -3.35 -20.77
N ARG A 162 -4.87 -3.28 -22.10
CA ARG A 162 -5.13 -4.41 -22.98
C ARG A 162 -4.06 -5.49 -22.89
N SER A 163 -2.79 -5.12 -22.76
CA SER A 163 -1.69 -6.09 -22.72
C SER A 163 -1.52 -6.76 -21.35
N ASP A 164 -1.76 -6.04 -20.26
CA ASP A 164 -1.34 -6.48 -18.93
C ASP A 164 -2.54 -6.72 -18.00
N VAL A 165 -3.51 -5.80 -17.97
CA VAL A 165 -4.65 -5.85 -17.02
C VAL A 165 -5.73 -6.82 -17.48
N LEU A 166 -6.15 -6.76 -18.74
CA LEU A 166 -7.22 -7.62 -19.27
C LEU A 166 -6.89 -9.13 -19.17
N PRO A 167 -5.69 -9.61 -19.52
CA PRO A 167 -5.36 -11.03 -19.38
C PRO A 167 -5.47 -11.51 -17.94
N MET A 168 -5.06 -10.68 -16.97
CA MET A 168 -5.21 -10.99 -15.54
C MET A 168 -6.69 -11.17 -15.16
N VAL A 169 -7.57 -10.28 -15.64
CA VAL A 169 -9.00 -10.36 -15.37
C VAL A 169 -9.62 -11.59 -16.04
N TYR A 170 -9.27 -11.88 -17.30
CA TYR A 170 -9.76 -13.08 -17.98
C TYR A 170 -9.35 -14.36 -17.24
N ASN A 171 -8.08 -14.47 -16.84
CA ASN A 171 -7.59 -15.60 -16.04
C ASN A 171 -8.34 -15.72 -14.69
N SER A 172 -8.75 -14.59 -14.11
CA SER A 172 -9.50 -14.61 -12.85
C SER A 172 -10.94 -15.14 -12.98
N PHE A 173 -11.57 -15.02 -14.15
CA PHE A 173 -12.91 -15.60 -14.40
C PHE A 173 -12.89 -17.12 -14.57
N GLU A 174 -11.76 -17.66 -15.03
CA GLU A 174 -11.56 -19.11 -15.16
C GLU A 174 -11.20 -19.77 -13.82
N SER A 175 -10.80 -18.97 -12.82
CA SER A 175 -10.41 -19.48 -11.50
C SER A 175 -11.57 -20.17 -10.77
N THR A 176 -11.25 -21.26 -10.07
CA THR A 176 -12.18 -22.01 -9.22
C THR A 176 -12.23 -21.48 -7.78
N ALA A 177 -11.33 -20.57 -7.40
CA ALA A 177 -11.28 -20.02 -6.05
C ALA A 177 -12.44 -19.04 -5.80
N PRO A 178 -13.30 -19.26 -4.79
CA PRO A 178 -14.48 -18.41 -4.54
C PRO A 178 -14.14 -16.92 -4.34
N GLN A 179 -13.05 -16.63 -3.64
CA GLN A 179 -12.61 -15.25 -3.40
C GLN A 179 -12.22 -14.53 -4.70
N ILE A 180 -11.53 -15.22 -5.61
CA ILE A 180 -11.16 -14.66 -6.93
C ILE A 180 -12.42 -14.45 -7.77
N GLN A 181 -13.39 -15.37 -7.72
CA GLN A 181 -14.65 -15.23 -8.44
C GLN A 181 -15.46 -14.02 -7.98
N CYS A 182 -15.57 -13.80 -6.67
CA CYS A 182 -16.23 -12.61 -6.14
C CYS A 182 -15.50 -11.32 -6.55
N ALA A 183 -14.17 -11.32 -6.46
CA ALA A 183 -13.37 -10.16 -6.84
C ALA A 183 -13.41 -9.87 -8.35
N SER A 184 -13.38 -10.90 -9.19
CA SER A 184 -13.44 -10.77 -10.65
C SER A 184 -14.80 -10.26 -11.12
N MET A 185 -15.90 -10.67 -10.49
CA MET A 185 -17.23 -10.13 -10.76
C MET A 185 -17.34 -8.63 -10.46
N ARG A 186 -16.73 -8.16 -9.35
CA ARG A 186 -16.67 -6.73 -9.04
C ARG A 186 -15.79 -5.99 -10.05
N ALA A 187 -14.63 -6.55 -10.35
CA ALA A 187 -13.71 -5.99 -11.35
C ALA A 187 -14.35 -5.90 -12.74
N ALA A 188 -15.20 -6.86 -13.13
CA ALA A 188 -15.91 -6.92 -14.40
C ALA A 188 -16.70 -5.64 -14.69
N ALA A 189 -17.31 -5.04 -13.65
CA ALA A 189 -18.06 -3.81 -13.79
C ALA A 189 -17.18 -2.61 -14.18
N HIS A 190 -15.95 -2.57 -13.67
CA HIS A 190 -14.99 -1.50 -14.00
C HIS A 190 -14.35 -1.69 -15.38
N VAL A 191 -14.07 -2.92 -15.78
CA VAL A 191 -13.49 -3.23 -17.11
C VAL A 191 -14.52 -3.38 -18.22
N ALA A 192 -15.82 -3.20 -17.95
CA ALA A 192 -16.90 -3.53 -18.88
C ALA A 192 -16.75 -2.91 -20.28
N GLU A 193 -16.22 -1.67 -20.36
CA GLU A 193 -15.97 -0.97 -21.63
C GLU A 193 -14.87 -1.60 -22.49
N PHE A 194 -14.02 -2.44 -21.88
CA PHE A 194 -12.88 -3.11 -22.52
C PHE A 194 -13.11 -4.61 -22.71
N LEU A 195 -14.23 -5.16 -22.23
CA LEU A 195 -14.56 -6.56 -22.38
C LEU A 195 -15.14 -6.83 -23.77
N ASP A 196 -14.62 -7.87 -24.42
CA ASP A 196 -15.18 -8.34 -25.68
C ASP A 196 -16.52 -9.06 -25.44
N GLU A 197 -17.42 -9.02 -26.43
CA GLU A 197 -18.75 -9.64 -26.36
C GLU A 197 -18.69 -11.14 -26.00
N ASN A 198 -17.62 -11.82 -26.45
CA ASN A 198 -17.37 -13.23 -26.17
C ASN A 198 -17.03 -13.47 -24.68
N ALA A 199 -16.27 -12.56 -24.06
CA ALA A 199 -15.93 -12.65 -22.65
C ALA A 199 -17.15 -12.35 -21.76
N VAL A 200 -17.96 -11.36 -22.14
CA VAL A 200 -19.23 -11.07 -21.45
C VAL A 200 -20.15 -12.28 -21.52
N ARG A 201 -20.35 -12.85 -22.71
CA ARG A 201 -21.28 -13.97 -22.94
C ARG A 201 -20.82 -15.28 -22.30
N LYS A 202 -19.52 -15.61 -22.36
CA LYS A 202 -19.00 -16.92 -21.91
C LYS A 202 -18.46 -16.92 -20.48
N MET A 203 -18.07 -15.78 -19.94
CA MET A 203 -17.42 -15.70 -18.62
C MET A 203 -18.30 -14.98 -17.62
N VAL A 204 -18.76 -13.76 -17.93
CA VAL A 204 -19.52 -12.93 -16.98
C VAL A 204 -20.95 -13.44 -16.77
N LEU A 205 -21.70 -13.73 -17.85
CA LEU A 205 -23.10 -14.17 -17.75
C LEU A 205 -23.29 -15.51 -17.00
N PRO A 206 -22.52 -16.59 -17.30
CA PRO A 206 -22.71 -17.86 -16.61
C PRO A 206 -22.38 -17.77 -15.12
N ARG A 207 -21.38 -16.96 -14.76
CA ARG A 207 -20.97 -16.74 -13.38
C ARG A 207 -21.96 -15.89 -12.60
N THR A 208 -22.49 -14.82 -13.22
CA THR A 208 -23.57 -14.02 -12.62
C THR A 208 -24.79 -14.89 -12.31
N ARG A 209 -25.16 -15.76 -13.25
CA ARG A 209 -26.25 -16.73 -13.05
C ARG A 209 -25.96 -17.69 -11.90
N SER A 210 -24.77 -18.27 -11.84
CA SER A 210 -24.38 -19.18 -10.75
C SER A 210 -24.37 -18.51 -9.37
N VAL A 211 -23.88 -17.27 -9.27
CA VAL A 211 -23.90 -16.48 -8.03
C VAL A 211 -25.33 -16.12 -7.62
N PHE A 212 -26.19 -15.80 -8.58
CA PHE A 212 -27.60 -15.52 -8.35
C PHE A 212 -28.35 -16.77 -7.87
N GLU A 213 -28.16 -17.92 -8.52
CA GLU A 213 -28.77 -19.20 -8.12
C GLU A 213 -28.30 -19.64 -6.71
N THR A 214 -27.03 -19.39 -6.37
CA THR A 214 -26.47 -19.70 -5.04
C THR A 214 -27.03 -18.77 -3.95
N ASN A 215 -27.20 -17.47 -4.23
CA ASN A 215 -27.82 -16.53 -3.29
C ASN A 215 -29.34 -16.70 -3.17
N SER A 216 -30.03 -17.11 -4.23
CA SER A 216 -31.46 -17.41 -4.21
C SER A 216 -31.81 -18.60 -3.29
N GLY A 217 -30.82 -19.43 -2.95
CA GLY A 217 -30.94 -20.52 -1.98
C GLY A 217 -30.73 -20.12 -0.51
N GLN A 218 -30.16 -18.94 -0.23
CA GLN A 218 -30.13 -18.39 1.12
C GLN A 218 -31.45 -17.68 1.39
N LYS A 219 -32.46 -18.45 1.82
CA LYS A 219 -33.60 -17.88 2.51
C LYS A 219 -33.06 -17.04 3.67
N VAL A 220 -33.38 -15.76 3.64
CA VAL A 220 -33.32 -14.86 4.78
C VAL A 220 -34.10 -15.55 5.91
N ASN A 221 -33.38 -16.16 6.84
CA ASN A 221 -33.96 -16.59 8.11
C ASN A 221 -34.11 -15.32 8.95
N GLU A 222 -35.29 -14.70 8.84
CA GLU A 222 -35.89 -13.92 9.93
C GLU A 222 -36.25 -14.82 11.11
#